data_AF-A0A7K5G016-F1
#
_entry.id   AF-A0A7K5G016-F1
#
_cell.length_a   1.000
_cell.length_b   1.000
_cell.length_c   1.000
_cell.angle_alpha   90.00
_cell.angle_beta   90.00
_cell.angle_gamma   90.00
#
_symmetry.space_group_name_H-M   'P 1'
#
loop_
_entity.id
_entity.type
_entity.pdbx_description
1 polymer ?
#
loop_
_entity_poly.entity_id
_entity_poly.type
_entity_poly.pdbx_seq_one_letter_code
_entity_poly.pdbx_strand_id
1 'polypeptide(L)'
;MASEITYAEVKFQNTSPAAVVKVPPETKKQEHPLQKYPLWLPWLISLLLLLLCIALVIVLLVAPFSHSSDQPPALKQKFKEWLCDAAEPGGKEESWACCPKGWKRFQGSCYYLSGDVMSWAASEQNCTGMGSHLVVINSKAEQ
;
A
#
# COMPACT_ATOMS: atom_id res chain seq x y z
N MET A 1 34.83 -33.73 64.60
CA MET A 1 33.77 -32.69 64.57
C MET A 1 34.44 -31.33 64.47
N ALA A 2 33.86 -30.45 63.67
CA ALA A 2 34.11 -29.00 63.49
C ALA A 2 35.49 -28.53 62.98
N SER A 3 35.40 -27.78 61.88
CA SER A 3 36.41 -26.98 61.20
C SER A 3 36.44 -25.57 61.79
N GLU A 4 37.61 -24.92 61.82
CA GLU A 4 37.72 -23.47 61.78
C GLU A 4 39.08 -23.07 61.21
N ILE A 5 39.07 -22.40 60.06
CA ILE A 5 40.25 -21.74 59.46
C ILE A 5 40.07 -20.25 59.73
N THR A 6 40.96 -19.67 60.53
CA THR A 6 40.96 -18.25 60.88
C THR A 6 41.64 -17.43 59.79
N TYR A 7 40.89 -16.56 59.13
CA TYR A 7 41.42 -15.60 58.16
C TYR A 7 42.01 -14.38 58.88
N ALA A 8 43.09 -13.80 58.34
CA ALA A 8 43.63 -12.52 58.80
C ALA A 8 43.34 -11.42 57.77
N GLU A 9 42.77 -10.31 58.23
CA GLU A 9 42.51 -9.09 57.47
C GLU A 9 43.83 -8.31 57.29
N VAL A 10 44.22 -7.97 56.06
CA VAL A 10 45.44 -7.18 55.81
C VAL A 10 45.07 -5.81 55.24
N LYS A 11 45.31 -4.77 56.05
CA LYS A 11 45.06 -3.36 55.72
C LYS A 11 46.39 -2.67 55.42
N PHE A 12 46.71 -2.48 54.14
CA PHE A 12 47.91 -1.75 53.74
C PHE A 12 47.60 -0.26 53.51
N GLN A 13 48.03 0.56 54.48
CA GLN A 13 48.22 2.00 54.32
C GLN A 13 49.58 2.24 53.65
N ASN A 14 49.60 2.85 52.46
CA ASN A 14 50.85 3.30 51.84
C ASN A 14 50.92 4.83 51.81
N THR A 15 51.86 5.39 52.58
CA THR A 15 52.29 6.78 52.48
C THR A 15 53.82 6.84 52.35
N SER A 16 54.27 7.25 51.14
CA SER A 16 55.56 7.89 50.74
C SER A 16 56.91 7.17 51.00
N PRO A 17 58.02 7.42 50.24
CA PRO A 17 58.57 8.75 49.87
C PRO A 17 59.14 8.92 48.43
N ALA A 18 59.67 10.13 48.18
CA ALA A 18 59.95 10.83 46.92
C ALA A 18 61.08 10.32 46.01
N ALA A 19 60.95 10.58 44.69
CA ALA A 19 62.01 11.07 43.79
C ALA A 19 61.43 11.56 42.45
N VAL A 20 61.80 12.77 42.04
CA VAL A 20 61.39 13.43 40.80
C VAL A 20 62.15 12.82 39.62
N VAL A 21 61.44 12.18 38.68
CA VAL A 21 61.90 11.93 37.30
C VAL A 21 60.76 12.32 36.36
N LYS A 22 61.03 13.31 35.49
CA LYS A 22 60.11 13.78 34.45
C LYS A 22 60.15 12.82 33.25
N VAL A 23 59.02 12.19 32.92
CA VAL A 23 58.77 11.52 31.64
C VAL A 23 57.36 11.92 31.13
N PRO A 24 57.14 12.17 29.82
CA PRO A 24 55.89 12.67 29.22
C PRO A 24 54.72 11.64 29.20
N PRO A 25 53.47 12.03 28.87
CA PRO A 25 52.28 11.27 29.26
C PRO A 25 52.00 10.07 28.35
N GLU A 26 51.98 8.87 28.94
CA GLU A 26 51.48 7.64 28.32
C GLU A 26 49.97 7.48 28.60
N THR A 27 49.21 7.67 27.53
CA THR A 27 48.10 6.81 27.03
C THR A 27 47.01 6.33 28.01
N LYS A 28 45.79 6.85 27.75
CA LYS A 28 44.52 6.44 28.34
C LYS A 28 44.24 4.94 28.09
N LYS A 29 43.92 4.23 29.18
CA LYS A 29 43.42 2.85 29.18
C LYS A 29 42.08 2.78 28.45
N GLN A 30 42.00 1.84 27.52
CA GLN A 30 40.86 1.58 26.63
C GLN A 30 40.03 0.42 27.20
N GLU A 31 38.73 0.63 27.41
CA GLU A 31 37.73 -0.43 27.55
C GLU A 31 36.59 -0.19 26.53
N HIS A 32 36.29 -1.25 25.79
CA HIS A 32 35.16 -1.54 24.89
C HIS A 32 34.69 -0.52 23.80
N PRO A 33 34.69 -0.90 22.50
CA PRO A 33 34.02 -0.15 21.46
C PRO A 33 32.57 -0.61 21.30
N LEU A 34 31.63 -0.09 22.11
CA LEU A 34 30.20 -0.21 21.80
C LEU A 34 29.37 0.87 22.50
N GLN A 35 29.41 2.13 22.05
CA GLN A 35 28.25 3.04 22.15
C GLN A 35 28.55 4.40 21.52
N LYS A 36 27.99 4.69 20.34
CA LYS A 36 27.68 6.06 19.91
C LYS A 36 26.43 6.03 19.03
N TYR A 37 25.27 5.79 19.65
CA TYR A 37 24.03 6.24 19.04
C TYR A 37 23.94 7.75 19.33
N PRO A 38 23.98 8.62 18.30
CA PRO A 38 23.85 10.05 18.52
C PRO A 38 22.55 10.34 19.26
N LEU A 39 22.56 11.32 20.18
CA LEU A 39 21.40 11.65 21.03
C LEU A 39 20.16 12.10 20.22
N TRP A 40 20.34 12.43 18.95
CA TRP A 40 19.33 12.83 17.96
C TRP A 40 18.80 11.64 17.14
N LEU A 41 19.46 10.49 17.18
CA LEU A 41 19.02 9.24 16.55
C LEU A 41 17.64 8.76 17.07
N PRO A 42 17.31 8.79 18.38
CA PRO A 42 15.96 8.42 18.84
C PRO A 42 14.87 9.37 18.32
N TRP A 43 15.18 10.65 18.14
CA TRP A 43 14.24 11.62 17.56
C TRP A 43 14.06 11.39 16.06
N LEU A 44 15.12 11.06 15.34
CA LEU A 44 15.03 10.67 13.93
C LEU A 44 14.26 9.37 13.74
N ILE A 45 14.50 8.36 14.59
CA ILE A 45 13.77 7.09 14.56
C ILE A 45 12.30 7.31 14.93
N SER A 46 12.01 8.12 15.95
CA SER A 46 10.65 8.48 16.34
C SER A 46 9.92 9.24 15.24
N LEU A 47 10.58 10.20 14.58
CA LEU A 47 10.03 10.94 13.45
C LEU A 47 9.76 10.02 12.26
N LEU A 48 10.70 9.14 11.92
CA LEU A 48 10.55 8.17 10.84
C LEU A 48 9.39 7.20 11.10
N LEU A 49 9.29 6.70 12.34
CA LEU A 49 8.19 5.82 12.75
C LEU A 49 6.85 6.55 12.69
N LEU A 50 6.80 7.81 13.13
CA LEU A 50 5.61 8.64 13.06
C LEU A 50 5.18 8.88 11.61
N LEU A 51 6.11 9.20 10.71
CA LEU A 51 5.85 9.38 9.28
C LEU A 51 5.32 8.08 8.65
N LEU A 52 5.91 6.94 8.99
CA LEU A 52 5.44 5.63 8.54
C LEU A 52 4.02 5.33 9.05
N CYS A 53 3.73 5.59 10.33
CA CYS A 53 2.41 5.43 10.91
C CYS A 53 1.37 6.33 10.23
N ILE A 54 1.71 7.60 9.99
CA ILE A 54 0.82 8.54 9.28
C ILE A 54 0.53 8.04 7.86
N ALA A 55 1.55 7.59 7.12
CA ALA A 55 1.37 7.03 5.79
C ALA A 55 0.47 5.78 5.81
N LEU A 56 0.67 4.87 6.78
CA LEU A 56 -0.19 3.69 6.94
C LEU A 56 -1.64 4.07 7.28
N VAL A 57 -1.85 5.05 8.16
CA VAL A 57 -3.19 5.56 8.48
C VAL A 57 -3.84 6.20 7.26
N ILE A 58 -3.11 7.02 6.49
CA ILE A 58 -3.61 7.59 5.23
C ILE A 58 -3.97 6.49 4.24
N VAL A 59 -3.13 5.47 4.08
CA VAL A 59 -3.44 4.32 3.22
C VAL A 59 -4.67 3.57 3.73
N LEU A 60 -4.84 3.36 5.03
CA LEU A 60 -6.03 2.70 5.58
C LEU A 60 -7.30 3.56 5.50
N LEU A 61 -7.17 4.89 5.49
CA LEU A 61 -8.28 5.82 5.31
C LEU A 61 -8.65 5.98 3.83
N VAL A 62 -7.67 5.93 2.93
CA VAL A 62 -7.86 6.10 1.48
C VAL A 62 -8.10 4.77 0.78
N ALA A 63 -7.53 3.65 1.22
CA ALA A 63 -7.80 2.31 0.69
C ALA A 63 -9.28 1.92 0.68
N PRO A 64 -10.13 2.24 1.67
CA PRO A 64 -11.57 1.99 1.54
C PRO A 64 -12.21 2.85 0.44
N PHE A 65 -11.66 4.03 0.11
CA PHE A 65 -12.09 4.84 -1.03
C PHE A 65 -11.48 4.37 -2.37
N SER A 66 -10.22 3.91 -2.38
CA SER A 66 -9.51 3.41 -3.57
C SER A 66 -9.91 1.99 -3.96
N HIS A 67 -10.31 1.16 -2.97
CA HIS A 67 -10.78 -0.21 -3.19
C HIS A 67 -12.25 -0.25 -3.64
N SER A 68 -12.98 0.87 -3.57
CA SER A 68 -14.34 0.97 -4.08
C SER A 68 -14.43 1.01 -5.62
N SER A 69 -13.37 0.64 -6.35
CA SER A 69 -13.41 0.51 -7.80
C SER A 69 -12.54 -0.65 -8.34
N ASP A 70 -12.28 -1.70 -7.55
CA ASP A 70 -11.70 -2.94 -8.10
C ASP A 70 -12.83 -3.85 -8.61
N GLN A 71 -13.33 -3.56 -9.81
CA GLN A 71 -14.12 -4.52 -10.56
C GLN A 71 -13.21 -5.67 -11.00
N PRO A 72 -13.65 -6.95 -10.93
CA PRO A 72 -12.82 -8.08 -11.33
C PRO A 72 -12.30 -7.95 -12.77
N PRO A 73 -10.99 -8.14 -13.02
CA PRO A 73 -10.34 -7.89 -14.32
C PRO A 73 -10.83 -8.80 -15.45
N ALA A 74 -11.46 -9.93 -15.11
CA ALA A 74 -11.99 -10.89 -16.07
C ALA A 74 -13.06 -10.29 -17.00
N LEU A 75 -13.84 -9.32 -16.51
CA LEU A 75 -14.89 -8.71 -17.31
C LEU A 75 -14.29 -7.66 -18.26
N LYS A 76 -13.43 -6.75 -17.81
CA LYS A 76 -12.76 -5.76 -18.69
C LYS A 76 -11.99 -6.40 -19.84
N GLN A 77 -11.35 -7.55 -19.64
CA GLN A 77 -10.63 -8.24 -20.71
C GLN A 77 -11.53 -8.75 -21.84
N LYS A 78 -12.79 -9.11 -21.54
CA LYS A 78 -13.72 -9.64 -22.54
C LYS A 78 -14.22 -8.59 -23.53
N PHE A 79 -14.12 -7.31 -23.19
CA PHE A 79 -14.72 -6.18 -23.93
C PHE A 79 -13.72 -5.46 -24.83
N LYS A 80 -12.46 -5.93 -24.88
CA LYS A 80 -11.43 -5.34 -25.74
C LYS A 80 -11.62 -5.68 -27.22
N GLU A 81 -12.41 -6.71 -27.51
CA GLU A 81 -12.77 -7.10 -28.87
C GLU A 81 -14.00 -6.32 -29.33
N TRP A 82 -13.96 -5.70 -30.51
CA TRP A 82 -15.06 -4.92 -31.08
C TRP A 82 -15.59 -5.59 -32.35
N LEU A 83 -16.91 -5.56 -32.57
CA LEU A 83 -17.56 -5.89 -33.84
C LEU A 83 -18.13 -4.62 -34.46
N CYS A 84 -17.73 -4.35 -35.70
CA CYS A 84 -18.19 -3.23 -36.50
C CYS A 84 -18.94 -3.76 -37.72
N ASP A 85 -20.24 -3.51 -37.79
CA ASP A 85 -21.07 -3.90 -38.94
C ASP A 85 -21.66 -2.65 -39.59
N ALA A 86 -21.89 -2.71 -40.91
CA ALA A 86 -22.65 -1.68 -41.60
C ALA A 86 -24.12 -1.72 -41.12
N ALA A 87 -24.73 -0.55 -40.93
CA ALA A 87 -26.16 -0.48 -40.68
C ALA A 87 -26.92 -1.04 -41.91
N GLU A 88 -27.96 -1.84 -41.68
CA GLU A 88 -28.83 -2.39 -42.73
C GLU A 88 -29.28 -1.29 -43.71
N PRO A 89 -29.39 -1.60 -45.02
CA PRO A 89 -29.64 -0.61 -46.07
C PRO A 89 -31.10 -0.13 -46.02
N GLY A 90 -31.37 0.91 -45.21
CA GLY A 90 -32.70 1.48 -45.03
C GLY A 90 -32.74 3.00 -44.78
N GLY A 91 -31.59 3.70 -44.77
CA GLY A 91 -31.50 5.14 -44.55
C GLY A 91 -30.28 5.75 -45.24
N LYS A 92 -30.41 6.99 -45.74
CA LYS A 92 -29.48 7.67 -46.68
C LYS A 92 -28.12 8.10 -46.08
N GLU A 93 -27.57 7.37 -45.12
CA GLU A 93 -26.21 7.58 -44.63
C GLU A 93 -25.66 6.28 -44.02
N GLU A 94 -24.64 5.69 -44.64
CA GLU A 94 -24.01 4.47 -44.14
C GLU A 94 -23.15 4.78 -42.92
N SER A 95 -23.76 4.79 -41.73
CA SER A 95 -23.05 4.91 -40.47
C SER A 95 -22.57 3.54 -39.98
N TRP A 96 -21.25 3.35 -40.03
CA TRP A 96 -20.59 2.25 -39.34
C TRP A 96 -20.69 2.50 -37.84
N ALA A 97 -21.21 1.54 -37.08
CA ALA A 97 -21.14 1.59 -35.62
C ALA A 97 -20.56 0.30 -35.08
N CYS A 98 -19.64 0.45 -34.15
CA CYS A 98 -18.93 -0.64 -33.52
C CYS A 98 -19.49 -0.86 -32.12
N CYS A 99 -19.71 -2.11 -31.75
CA CYS A 99 -20.04 -2.50 -30.39
C CYS A 99 -18.99 -3.47 -29.85
N PRO A 100 -18.71 -3.49 -28.54
CA PRO A 100 -17.87 -4.53 -27.97
C PRO A 100 -18.50 -5.91 -28.19
N LYS A 101 -17.67 -6.95 -28.31
CA LYS A 101 -18.10 -8.31 -28.60
C LYS A 101 -19.05 -8.81 -27.50
N GLY A 102 -20.17 -9.39 -27.91
CA GLY A 102 -21.21 -9.89 -27.01
C GLY A 102 -22.26 -8.84 -26.60
N TRP A 103 -22.18 -7.63 -27.13
CA TRP A 103 -23.21 -6.61 -26.98
C TRP A 103 -24.20 -6.67 -28.15
N LYS A 104 -25.45 -6.31 -27.87
CA LYS A 104 -26.50 -6.17 -28.88
C LYS A 104 -26.53 -4.74 -29.40
N ARG A 105 -26.51 -4.57 -30.71
CA ARG A 105 -26.67 -3.26 -31.34
C ARG A 105 -28.16 -2.98 -31.60
N PHE A 106 -28.61 -1.79 -31.25
CA PHE A 106 -29.93 -1.30 -31.62
C PHE A 106 -29.90 0.23 -31.76
N GLN A 107 -30.36 0.75 -32.89
CA GLN A 107 -30.45 2.19 -33.19
C GLN A 107 -29.21 3.01 -32.80
N GLY A 108 -28.01 2.52 -33.13
CA GLY A 108 -26.75 3.23 -32.87
C GLY A 108 -26.21 3.11 -31.45
N SER A 109 -26.95 2.45 -30.54
CA SER A 109 -26.49 2.14 -29.19
C SER A 109 -26.12 0.65 -29.04
N CYS A 110 -25.23 0.37 -28.09
CA CYS A 110 -24.81 -0.98 -27.73
C CYS A 110 -25.39 -1.32 -26.35
N TYR A 111 -26.01 -2.49 -26.24
CA TYR A 111 -26.65 -2.98 -25.02
C TYR A 111 -26.00 -4.27 -24.53
N TYR A 112 -25.70 -4.32 -23.23
CA TYR A 112 -25.21 -5.51 -22.55
C TYR A 112 -26.24 -5.98 -21.54
N LEU A 113 -26.63 -7.25 -21.61
CA LEU A 113 -27.52 -7.87 -20.65
C LEU A 113 -26.71 -8.82 -19.78
N SER A 114 -26.60 -8.51 -18.50
CA SER A 114 -26.03 -9.41 -17.51
C SER A 114 -26.99 -10.58 -17.26
N GLY A 115 -26.46 -11.79 -17.10
CA GLY A 115 -27.21 -12.94 -16.61
C GLY A 115 -27.29 -12.99 -15.07
N ASP A 116 -26.52 -12.15 -14.39
CA ASP A 116 -26.41 -12.14 -12.93
C ASP A 116 -27.49 -11.28 -12.29
N VAL A 117 -28.03 -11.74 -11.16
CA VAL A 117 -28.96 -10.96 -10.34
C VAL A 117 -28.17 -10.15 -9.33
N MET A 118 -28.27 -8.83 -9.42
CA MET A 118 -27.53 -7.89 -8.58
C MET A 118 -28.48 -6.83 -8.00
N SER A 119 -28.08 -6.17 -6.91
CA SER A 119 -28.79 -4.97 -6.45
C SER A 119 -28.64 -3.85 -7.48
N TRP A 120 -29.51 -2.85 -7.43
CA TRP A 120 -29.47 -1.72 -8.37
C TRP A 120 -28.10 -1.00 -8.34
N ALA A 121 -27.61 -0.67 -7.15
CA ALA A 121 -26.32 0.01 -6.98
C ALA A 121 -25.14 -0.85 -7.48
N ALA A 122 -25.17 -2.16 -7.23
CA ALA A 122 -24.12 -3.06 -7.72
C ALA A 122 -24.17 -3.21 -9.25
N SER A 123 -25.37 -3.16 -9.84
CA SER A 123 -25.56 -3.20 -11.29
C SER A 123 -25.05 -1.92 -11.94
N GLU A 124 -25.31 -0.76 -11.33
CA GLU A 124 -24.79 0.54 -11.76
C GLU A 124 -23.25 0.58 -11.74
N GLN A 125 -22.65 0.13 -10.64
CA GLN A 125 -21.19 0.01 -10.53
C GLN A 125 -20.60 -0.93 -11.59
N ASN A 126 -21.26 -2.07 -11.84
CA ASN A 126 -20.82 -3.01 -12.87
C ASN A 126 -20.89 -2.39 -14.28
N CYS A 127 -21.98 -1.69 -14.61
CA CYS A 127 -22.14 -0.97 -15.88
C CYS A 127 -21.09 0.12 -16.06
N THR A 128 -20.89 0.95 -15.04
CA THR A 128 -19.92 2.06 -15.07
C THR A 128 -18.49 1.57 -15.24
N GLY A 129 -18.08 0.50 -14.56
CA GLY A 129 -16.73 -0.03 -14.76
C GLY A 129 -16.55 -0.84 -16.05
N MET A 130 -17.63 -1.18 -16.77
CA MET A 130 -17.59 -1.59 -18.19
C MET A 130 -17.44 -0.40 -19.16
N GLY A 131 -17.43 0.85 -18.68
CA GLY A 131 -17.46 2.04 -19.54
C GLY A 131 -18.84 2.33 -20.12
N SER A 132 -19.90 1.93 -19.42
CA SER A 132 -21.29 2.06 -19.85
C SER A 132 -22.20 2.55 -18.71
N HIS A 133 -23.50 2.64 -18.97
CA HIS A 133 -24.48 3.04 -17.98
C HIS A 133 -25.64 2.04 -17.94
N LEU A 134 -26.37 2.03 -16.82
CA LEU A 134 -27.65 1.31 -16.76
C LEU A 134 -28.57 1.82 -17.87
N VAL A 135 -29.24 0.88 -18.53
CA VAL A 135 -30.12 1.20 -19.64
C VAL A 135 -31.29 2.06 -19.18
N VAL A 136 -31.55 3.14 -19.92
CA VAL A 136 -32.77 3.94 -19.82
C VAL A 136 -33.54 3.72 -21.12
N ILE A 137 -34.74 3.17 -21.02
CA ILE A 137 -35.60 2.86 -22.17
C ILE A 137 -36.30 4.15 -22.58
N ASN A 138 -35.99 4.67 -23.76
CA ASN A 138 -36.54 5.92 -24.28
C ASN A 138 -37.66 5.69 -25.30
N SER A 139 -37.85 4.46 -25.77
CA SER A 139 -38.91 4.13 -26.73
C SER A 139 -39.54 2.76 -26.50
N LYS A 140 -40.77 2.57 -27.01
CA LYS A 140 -41.44 1.27 -26.99
C LYS A 140 -40.66 0.19 -27.76
N ALA A 141 -39.88 0.58 -28.77
CA ALA A 141 -39.08 -0.36 -29.56
C ALA A 141 -37.82 -0.84 -28.81
N GLU A 142 -37.40 -0.14 -27.74
CA GLU A 142 -36.28 -0.53 -26.88
C GLU A 142 -36.69 -1.44 -25.72
N GLN A 143 -37.99 -1.56 -25.42
CA GLN A 143 -38.53 -2.40 -24.35
C GLN A 143 -38.69 -3.86 -24.80
#